data_AF-A0A9E1AHL4-F1
#
_entry.id   AF-A0A9E1AHL4-F1
#
_cell.length_a   1.000
_cell.length_b   1.000
_cell.length_c   1.000
_cell.angle_alpha   90.00
_cell.angle_beta   90.00
_cell.angle_gamma   90.00
#
_symmetry.space_group_name_H-M   'P 1'
#
loop_
_entity.id
_entity.type
_entity.pdbx_description
1 polymer ?
#
loop_
_entity_poly.entity_id
_entity_poly.type
_entity_poly.pdbx_seq_one_letter_code
_entity_poly.pdbx_strand_id
1 'polypeptide(L)'
;MLCEKEKAPARVAARTEARKDDFEVNHSSFDSTTSAAKAPQIFSLLQTGAENGVTLRELVAMTGMNERLVRLKIQQERKAGKLILSNNRDGYFLPECPEDVRRFARSMSRRAAEIAGVARAAETALADMTGQECLEGWM
;
A
#
# COMPACT_ATOMS: atom_id res chain seq x y z
N MET A 1 -51.44 1.80 -48.29
CA MET A 1 -51.92 0.65 -47.50
C MET A 1 -51.64 0.94 -46.04
N LEU A 2 -52.73 0.97 -45.25
CA LEU A 2 -52.88 0.71 -43.80
C LEU A 2 -51.69 1.08 -42.87
N CYS A 3 -51.76 2.16 -42.08
CA CYS A 3 -52.56 2.38 -40.86
C CYS A 3 -51.97 1.76 -39.58
N GLU A 4 -51.54 2.68 -38.68
CA GLU A 4 -51.83 2.71 -37.23
C GLU A 4 -51.08 1.65 -36.35
N LYS A 5 -50.69 1.86 -35.09
CA LYS A 5 -51.18 2.76 -34.03
C LYS A 5 -50.30 2.60 -32.78
N GLU A 6 -50.28 3.62 -31.91
CA GLU A 6 -50.23 3.54 -30.42
C GLU A 6 -48.98 2.90 -29.75
N LYS A 7 -48.46 3.28 -28.58
CA LYS A 7 -48.99 3.97 -27.39
C LYS A 7 -47.81 4.24 -26.44
N ALA A 8 -47.72 5.41 -25.82
CA ALA A 8 -47.14 5.55 -24.46
C ALA A 8 -48.34 5.54 -23.48
N PRO A 9 -48.26 5.01 -22.24
CA PRO A 9 -47.41 5.59 -21.19
C PRO A 9 -46.95 4.60 -20.08
N ALA A 10 -46.12 5.08 -19.13
CA ALA A 10 -46.35 5.00 -17.67
C ALA A 10 -45.05 4.96 -16.86
N ARG A 11 -44.97 5.89 -15.89
CA ARG A 11 -44.02 5.93 -14.77
C ARG A 11 -44.10 4.64 -13.95
N VAL A 12 -42.95 4.07 -13.58
CA VAL A 12 -42.78 3.29 -12.35
C VAL A 12 -41.42 3.65 -11.74
N ALA A 13 -41.48 4.22 -10.54
CA ALA A 13 -40.33 4.36 -9.66
C ALA A 13 -39.90 2.98 -9.16
N ALA A 14 -38.60 2.69 -9.21
CA ALA A 14 -38.00 1.62 -8.43
C ALA A 14 -36.67 2.12 -7.87
N ARG A 15 -36.78 2.74 -6.70
CA ARG A 15 -35.70 2.96 -5.75
C ARG A 15 -35.28 1.59 -5.23
N THR A 16 -34.09 1.11 -5.58
CA THR A 16 -33.53 -0.08 -4.93
C THR A 16 -32.05 0.14 -4.65
N GLU A 17 -31.85 0.63 -3.43
CA GLU A 17 -30.78 0.25 -2.49
C GLU A 17 -29.31 0.45 -2.89
N ALA A 18 -28.73 1.42 -2.18
CA ALA A 18 -27.31 1.48 -1.87
C ALA A 18 -26.83 0.11 -1.36
N ARG A 19 -26.08 -0.61 -2.18
CA ARG A 19 -25.13 -1.60 -1.67
C ARG A 19 -24.06 -0.83 -0.92
N LYS A 20 -24.23 -0.74 0.40
CA LYS A 20 -23.07 -0.72 1.29
C LYS A 20 -22.44 -2.09 1.13
N ASP A 21 -21.56 -2.22 0.15
CA ASP A 21 -20.55 -3.27 0.22
C ASP A 21 -19.65 -2.85 1.37
N ASP A 22 -20.00 -3.33 2.57
CA ASP A 22 -19.17 -3.27 3.75
C ASP A 22 -17.86 -3.95 3.36
N PHE A 23 -16.87 -3.14 2.98
CA PHE A 23 -15.53 -3.59 2.67
C PHE A 23 -14.89 -3.99 4.00
N GLU A 24 -15.32 -5.14 4.53
CA GLU A 24 -14.78 -5.76 5.72
C GLU A 24 -13.38 -6.25 5.35
N VAL A 25 -12.40 -5.35 5.44
CA VAL A 25 -11.00 -5.71 5.34
C VAL A 25 -10.70 -6.52 6.58
N ASN A 26 -10.80 -7.84 6.43
CA ASN A 26 -10.30 -8.79 7.40
C ASN A 26 -8.77 -8.64 7.43
N HIS A 27 -8.29 -7.64 8.16
CA HIS A 27 -6.92 -7.59 8.63
C HIS A 27 -6.80 -8.72 9.64
N SER A 28 -6.65 -9.94 9.12
CA SER A 28 -6.16 -11.07 9.90
C SER A 28 -4.84 -10.61 10.52
N SER A 29 -4.92 -10.09 11.75
CA SER A 29 -3.78 -9.90 12.63
C SER A 29 -3.30 -11.31 12.92
N PHE A 30 -2.40 -11.79 12.06
CA PHE A 30 -1.79 -13.08 12.26
C PHE A 30 -0.78 -12.91 13.38
N ASP A 31 -1.24 -13.10 14.61
CA ASP A 31 -0.40 -13.22 15.78
C ASP A 31 0.34 -14.55 15.66
N SER A 32 1.54 -14.50 15.09
CA SER A 32 2.47 -15.63 15.10
C SER A 32 2.93 -15.88 16.53
N THR A 33 2.10 -16.55 17.33
CA THR A 33 2.52 -17.22 18.56
C THR A 33 3.22 -18.53 18.20
N THR A 34 4.36 -18.42 17.52
CA THR A 34 5.32 -19.53 17.43
C THR A 34 6.15 -19.50 18.70
N SER A 35 5.99 -20.54 19.51
CA SER A 35 6.69 -20.87 20.76
C SER A 35 8.13 -20.35 20.83
N ALA A 36 8.43 -19.65 21.93
CA ALA A 36 9.71 -19.37 22.62
C ALA A 36 11.07 -19.81 22.02
N ALA A 37 11.25 -19.72 20.70
CA ALA A 37 12.52 -19.61 20.02
C ALA A 37 12.46 -18.28 19.29
N LYS A 38 13.16 -17.28 19.82
CA LYS A 38 13.20 -15.92 19.28
C LYS A 38 13.46 -15.98 17.78
N ALA A 39 12.44 -15.73 16.95
CA ALA A 39 12.57 -15.77 15.50
C ALA A 39 13.82 -14.98 15.09
N PRO A 40 14.68 -15.52 14.21
CA PRO A 40 15.95 -14.92 13.88
C PRO A 40 15.74 -13.46 13.44
N GLN A 41 16.51 -12.55 14.03
CA GLN A 41 16.44 -11.15 13.68
C GLN A 41 17.02 -10.97 12.29
N ILE A 42 16.30 -10.28 11.40
CA ILE A 42 16.76 -10.11 10.03
C ILE A 42 18.03 -9.26 10.03
N PHE A 43 18.12 -8.26 10.92
CA PHE A 43 19.32 -7.44 11.07
C PHE A 43 20.61 -8.25 11.31
N SER A 44 20.55 -9.34 12.08
CA SER A 44 21.73 -10.18 12.33
C SER A 44 22.15 -11.07 11.15
N LEU A 45 21.29 -11.18 10.12
CA LEU A 45 21.57 -11.94 8.90
C LEU A 45 22.14 -11.06 7.79
N LEU A 46 22.08 -9.74 7.95
CA LEU A 46 22.55 -8.79 6.95
C LEU A 46 24.00 -8.43 7.19
N GLN A 47 24.71 -8.19 6.08
CA GLN A 47 26.08 -7.69 6.09
C GLN A 47 26.11 -6.19 5.82
N THR A 48 27.23 -5.58 6.19
CA THR A 48 27.52 -4.17 5.92
C THR A 48 27.96 -4.01 4.46
N GLY A 49 27.56 -2.89 3.85
CA GLY A 49 27.90 -2.56 2.46
C GLY A 49 26.85 -3.05 1.47
N ALA A 50 26.67 -2.31 0.38
CA ALA A 50 25.70 -2.64 -0.65
C ALA A 50 26.13 -3.87 -1.47
N GLU A 51 27.44 -4.10 -1.61
CA GLU A 51 28.03 -5.22 -2.32
C GLU A 51 27.72 -6.58 -1.68
N ASN A 52 27.46 -6.59 -0.37
CA ASN A 52 27.06 -7.79 0.38
C ASN A 52 25.54 -7.86 0.61
N GLY A 53 24.79 -7.15 -0.22
CA GLY A 53 23.34 -7.10 -0.13
C GLY A 53 22.70 -8.48 -0.29
N VAL A 54 21.74 -8.76 0.59
CA VAL A 54 21.00 -10.03 0.62
C VAL A 54 19.65 -9.84 -0.03
N THR A 55 19.33 -10.69 -1.00
CA THR A 55 18.05 -10.67 -1.70
C THR A 55 16.92 -11.20 -0.83
N LEU A 56 15.68 -10.89 -1.18
CA LEU A 56 14.51 -11.41 -0.46
C LEU A 56 14.45 -12.94 -0.45
N ARG A 57 14.83 -13.58 -1.57
CA ARG A 57 14.79 -15.04 -1.71
C ARG A 57 15.81 -15.72 -0.79
N GLU A 58 16.99 -15.13 -0.65
CA GLU A 58 18.02 -15.60 0.30
C GLU A 58 17.54 -15.41 1.74
N LEU A 59 16.92 -14.28 2.09
CA LEU A 59 16.34 -14.09 3.42
C LEU A 59 15.24 -15.12 3.73
N VAL A 60 14.39 -15.45 2.76
CA VAL A 60 13.39 -16.53 2.90
C VAL A 60 14.06 -17.88 3.14
N ALA A 61 15.09 -18.22 2.35
CA ALA A 61 15.82 -19.47 2.50
C ALA A 61 16.52 -19.59 3.87
N MET A 62 17.14 -18.50 4.35
CA MET A 62 17.84 -18.49 5.64
C MET A 62 16.89 -18.52 6.84
N THR A 63 15.73 -17.88 6.73
CA THR A 63 14.78 -17.76 7.86
C THR A 63 13.70 -18.83 7.86
N GLY A 64 13.48 -19.53 6.73
CA GLY A 64 12.34 -20.42 6.54
C GLY A 64 10.97 -19.71 6.54
N MET A 65 10.95 -18.37 6.56
CA MET A 65 9.73 -17.58 6.59
C MET A 65 9.23 -17.28 5.17
N ASN A 66 7.92 -17.09 5.01
CA ASN A 66 7.36 -16.57 3.75
C ASN A 66 7.84 -15.13 3.49
N GLU A 67 8.00 -14.74 2.23
CA GLU A 67 8.34 -13.39 1.77
C GLU A 67 7.54 -12.27 2.47
N ARG A 68 6.23 -12.48 2.67
CA ARG A 68 5.37 -11.50 3.35
C ARG A 68 5.80 -11.27 4.80
N LEU A 69 6.17 -12.32 5.52
CA LEU A 69 6.63 -12.25 6.91
C LEU A 69 8.02 -11.62 6.99
N VAL A 70 8.92 -11.97 6.06
CA VAL A 70 10.25 -11.35 5.98
C VAL A 70 10.12 -9.83 5.82
N ARG A 71 9.29 -9.36 4.88
CA ARG A 71 9.05 -7.93 4.67
C ARG A 71 8.42 -7.25 5.89
N LEU A 72 7.44 -7.90 6.52
CA LEU A 72 6.81 -7.40 7.76
C LEU A 72 7.84 -7.23 8.87
N LYS A 73 8.70 -8.23 9.07
CA LYS A 73 9.73 -8.24 10.09
C LYS A 73 10.79 -7.17 9.83
N ILE A 74 11.22 -6.98 8.59
CA ILE A 74 12.11 -5.87 8.20
C ILE A 74 11.49 -4.52 8.57
N GLN A 75 10.19 -4.34 8.29
CA GLN A 75 9.51 -3.09 8.62
C GLN A 75 9.40 -2.87 10.13
N GLN A 76 9.10 -3.92 10.91
CA GLN A 76 9.09 -3.86 12.37
C GLN A 76 10.47 -3.47 12.91
N GLU A 77 11.53 -4.10 12.38
CA GLU A 77 12.91 -3.82 12.77
C GLU A 77 13.32 -2.38 12.42
N ARG A 78 12.95 -1.87 11.25
CA ARG A 78 13.14 -0.45 10.88
C ARG A 78 12.42 0.50 11.81
N LYS A 79 11.16 0.21 12.18
CA LYS A 79 10.39 1.00 13.14
C LYS A 79 10.98 0.98 14.54
N ALA A 80 11.66 -0.11 14.91
CA ALA A 80 12.42 -0.22 16.15
C ALA A 80 13.77 0.52 16.13
N GLY A 81 14.09 1.25 15.05
CA GLY A 81 15.32 2.04 14.92
C GLY A 81 16.50 1.29 14.30
N LYS A 82 16.31 0.07 13.78
CA LYS A 82 17.38 -0.65 13.10
C LYS A 82 17.55 -0.16 11.67
N LEU A 83 18.77 0.26 11.33
CA LEU A 83 19.12 0.74 10.00
C LEU A 83 19.30 -0.42 9.02
N ILE A 84 18.18 -0.92 8.49
CA ILE A 84 18.16 -1.89 7.39
C ILE A 84 17.89 -1.11 6.10
N LEU A 85 18.87 -0.97 5.23
CA LEU A 85 18.71 -0.31 3.94
C LEU A 85 18.14 -1.28 2.91
N SER A 86 17.50 -0.73 1.87
CA SER A 86 17.06 -1.52 0.71
C SER A 86 17.36 -0.80 -0.58
N ASN A 87 17.94 -1.52 -1.54
CA ASN A 87 18.19 -1.07 -2.90
C ASN A 87 17.56 -2.06 -3.90
N ASN A 88 17.14 -1.56 -5.06
CA ASN A 88 16.52 -2.38 -6.11
C ASN A 88 17.53 -3.31 -6.78
N ARG A 89 18.83 -2.99 -6.70
CA ARG A 89 19.92 -3.76 -7.30
C ARG A 89 20.41 -4.88 -6.37
N ASP A 90 20.76 -4.51 -5.14
CA ASP A 90 21.53 -5.39 -4.25
C ASP A 90 20.67 -6.02 -3.13
N GLY A 91 19.39 -5.62 -2.99
CA GLY A 91 18.52 -6.15 -1.95
C GLY A 91 18.64 -5.40 -0.62
N TYR A 92 18.76 -6.12 0.49
CA TYR A 92 18.79 -5.59 1.85
C TYR A 92 20.19 -5.65 2.44
N PHE A 93 20.64 -4.59 3.10
CA PHE A 93 21.99 -4.50 3.67
C PHE A 93 22.04 -3.50 4.83
N LEU A 94 23.15 -3.51 5.58
CA LEU A 94 23.44 -2.53 6.62
C LEU A 94 24.28 -1.38 6.04
N PRO A 95 24.05 -0.13 6.47
CA PRO A 95 24.83 1.01 5.99
C PRO A 95 26.30 0.84 6.37
N GLU A 96 27.20 1.05 5.40
CA GLU A 96 28.63 1.16 5.66
C GLU A 96 29.00 2.61 5.93
N CYS A 97 28.44 3.52 5.14
CA CYS A 97 28.72 4.96 5.21
C CYS A 97 27.45 5.79 5.53
N PRO A 98 27.59 6.97 6.17
CA PRO A 98 26.49 7.91 6.37
C PRO A 98 25.78 8.31 5.07
N GLU A 99 26.52 8.30 3.95
CA GLU A 99 26.03 8.57 2.60
C GLU A 99 24.93 7.58 2.19
N ASP A 100 25.06 6.31 2.57
CA ASP A 100 24.07 5.27 2.29
C ASP A 100 22.75 5.57 2.99
N VAL A 101 22.86 5.97 4.26
CA VAL A 101 21.70 6.38 5.07
C VAL A 101 21.04 7.61 4.48
N ARG A 102 21.83 8.63 4.09
CA ARG A 102 21.32 9.85 3.43
C ARG A 102 20.62 9.53 2.11
N ARG A 103 21.20 8.67 1.28
CA ARG A 103 20.63 8.25 0.00
C ARG A 103 19.32 7.51 0.20
N PHE A 104 19.29 6.58 1.15
CA PHE A 104 18.08 5.85 1.51
C PHE A 104 16.98 6.77 2.04
N ALA A 105 17.31 7.67 2.98
CA ALA A 105 16.37 8.64 3.52
C ALA A 105 15.80 9.56 2.42
N ARG A 106 16.65 10.07 1.52
CA ARG A 106 16.20 10.87 0.37
C ARG A 106 15.25 10.09 -0.55
N SER A 107 15.57 8.83 -0.83
CA SER A 107 14.71 7.96 -1.65
C SER A 107 13.34 7.74 -1.00
N MET A 108 13.32 7.45 0.30
CA MET A 108 12.09 7.28 1.08
C MET A 108 11.26 8.56 1.11
N SER A 109 11.87 9.71 1.36
CA SER A 109 11.18 11.01 1.39
C SER A 109 10.58 11.38 0.03
N ARG A 110 11.30 11.12 -1.07
CA ARG A 110 10.77 11.34 -2.42
C ARG A 110 9.54 10.48 -2.67
N ARG A 111 9.62 9.18 -2.38
CA ARG A 111 8.49 8.26 -2.56
C ARG A 111 7.29 8.68 -1.70
N ALA A 112 7.53 9.10 -0.46
CA ALA A 112 6.47 9.60 0.42
C ALA A 112 5.80 10.85 -0.17
N ALA A 113 6.58 11.79 -0.72
CA ALA A 113 6.05 12.99 -1.37
C ALA A 113 5.25 12.66 -2.63
N GLU A 114 5.69 11.69 -3.43
CA GLU A 114 4.94 11.20 -4.61
C GLU A 114 3.59 10.61 -4.19
N ILE A 115 3.56 9.73 -3.18
CA ILE A 115 2.33 9.15 -2.63
C ILE A 115 1.39 10.24 -2.10
N ALA A 116 1.92 11.19 -1.33
CA ALA A 116 1.14 12.31 -0.81
C ALA A 116 0.63 13.24 -1.93
N GLY A 117 1.38 13.38 -3.02
CA GLY A 117 0.94 14.10 -4.22
C GLY A 117 -0.26 13.44 -4.88
N VAL A 118 -0.22 12.12 -5.07
CA VAL A 118 -1.34 11.35 -5.63
C VAL A 118 -2.57 11.42 -4.73
N ALA A 119 -2.40 11.28 -3.41
CA ALA A 119 -3.50 11.39 -2.46
C ALA A 119 -4.17 12.78 -2.53
N ARG A 120 -3.39 13.86 -2.55
CA ARG A 120 -3.92 15.22 -2.70
C ARG A 120 -4.64 15.43 -4.02
N ALA A 121 -4.14 14.89 -5.12
CA ALA A 121 -4.82 14.98 -6.41
C ALA A 121 -6.18 14.28 -6.38
N ALA A 122 -6.27 13.11 -5.71
CA ALA A 122 -7.53 12.42 -5.51
C ALA A 122 -8.52 13.22 -4.63
N GLU A 123 -8.02 13.87 -3.57
CA GLU A 123 -8.81 14.77 -2.72
C GLU A 123 -9.35 15.99 -3.50
N THR A 124 -8.53 16.59 -4.36
CA THR A 124 -8.97 17.70 -5.24
C THR A 124 -10.04 17.23 -6.23
N ALA A 125 -9.84 16.09 -6.89
CA ALA A 125 -10.83 15.54 -7.81
C ALA A 125 -12.16 15.23 -7.12
N LEU A 126 -12.11 14.73 -5.87
CA LEU A 126 -13.30 14.51 -5.06
C LEU A 126 -14.03 15.82 -4.76
N ALA A 127 -13.29 16.88 -4.38
CA ALA A 127 -13.87 18.20 -4.11
C ALA A 127 -14.59 18.77 -5.35
N ASP A 128 -13.97 18.69 -6.53
CA ASP A 128 -14.54 19.17 -7.79
C ASP A 128 -15.84 18.41 -8.14
N MET A 129 -15.85 17.08 -7.97
CA MET A 129 -17.04 16.25 -8.19
C MET A 129 -18.20 16.60 -7.23
N THR A 130 -17.88 16.93 -5.96
CA THR A 130 -18.89 17.30 -4.95
C THR A 130 -19.31 18.77 -5.00
N GLY A 131 -18.55 19.63 -5.69
CA GLY A 131 -18.82 21.05 -5.87
C GLY A 131 -19.63 21.41 -7.13
N GLN A 132 -19.99 20.42 -7.95
CA GLN A 132 -20.84 20.57 -9.14
C GLN A 132 -22.26 20.04 -8.89
N GLU A 133 -22.95 20.55 -7.86
CA GLU A 133 -24.41 20.51 -7.80
C GLU A 133 -24.93 21.88 -7.31
N CYS A 134 -26.04 22.33 -7.91
CA CYS A 134 -26.70 23.65 -7.78
C CYS A 134 -26.14 24.79 -8.66
N LEU A 135 -26.64 24.88 -9.90
CA LEU A 135 -27.43 26.03 -10.39
C LEU A 135 -28.03 25.68 -11.77
N GLU A 136 -28.93 24.69 -11.81
CA GLU A 136 -29.95 24.59 -12.87
C GLU A 136 -31.30 24.72 -12.16
N GLY A 137 -31.67 25.96 -11.89
CA GLY A 137 -32.94 26.34 -11.31
C GLY A 137 -33.42 27.59 -12.02
N TRP A 138 -34.22 27.39 -13.06
CA TRP A 138 -34.88 28.45 -13.81
C TRP A 138 -35.82 29.23 -12.90
N MET A 139 -35.60 30.55 -12.75
CA MET A 139 -36.66 31.57 -12.70
C MET A 139 -36.08 32.96 -12.97
#